data_AF-A0A1C6J9U1-F1
#
_entry.id   AF-A0A1C6J9U1-F1
#
_cell.length_a   1.000
_cell.length_b   1.000
_cell.length_c   1.000
_cell.angle_alpha   90.00
_cell.angle_beta   90.00
_cell.angle_gamma   90.00
#
_symmetry.space_group_name_H-M   'P 1'
#
loop_
_entity.id
_entity.type
_entity.pdbx_description
1 polymer ?
#
loop_
_entity_poly.entity_id
_entity_poly.type
_entity_poly.pdbx_seq_one_letter_code
_entity_poly.pdbx_strand_id
1 'polypeptide(L)'
;MSNLIISTKRQWSPDTVRLACIRNHLYTGGTCEEYSRMMEMVRTMVPMYENLYIVARDIKEHSNDQTITNVMFILEREAVITTFEIDGSDEI
;
A
#
# COMPACT_ATOMS: atom_id res chain seq x y z
N MET A 1 11.92 24.47 26.18
CA MET A 1 11.65 23.14 25.59
C MET A 1 11.61 23.37 24.08
N SER A 2 12.49 22.73 23.31
CA SER A 2 12.38 22.71 21.86
C SER A 2 11.09 21.99 21.49
N ASN A 3 10.32 22.55 20.55
CA ASN A 3 9.17 21.87 20.00
C ASN A 3 9.70 20.74 19.11
N LEU A 4 9.49 19.50 19.54
CA LEU A 4 9.79 18.32 18.72
C LEU A 4 8.80 18.30 17.54
N ILE A 5 9.30 18.42 16.32
CA ILE A 5 8.50 18.26 15.10
C ILE A 5 8.78 16.85 14.56
N ILE A 6 7.72 16.06 14.41
CA ILE A 6 7.78 14.72 13.81
C ILE A 6 6.96 14.75 12.53
N SER A 7 7.58 14.40 11.41
CA SER A 7 6.91 14.22 10.13
C SER A 7 6.82 12.73 9.77
N THR A 8 5.82 12.36 8.95
CA THR A 8 5.65 10.99 8.48
C THR A 8 5.62 10.96 6.96
N LYS A 9 6.27 9.96 6.38
CA LYS A 9 6.23 9.68 4.96
C LYS A 9 5.78 8.24 4.75
N ARG A 10 4.65 8.09 4.05
CA ARG A 10 4.09 6.80 3.69
C ARG A 10 4.37 6.52 2.22
N GLN A 11 4.85 5.33 1.91
CA GLN A 11 5.18 4.92 0.55
C GLN A 11 4.88 3.45 0.34
N TRP A 12 4.65 3.06 -0.90
CA TRP A 12 4.55 1.67 -1.34
C TRP A 12 5.24 1.54 -2.70
N SER A 13 5.34 0.32 -3.21
CA SER A 13 5.82 0.09 -4.55
C SER A 13 5.01 -1.02 -5.22
N PRO A 14 5.02 -1.11 -6.56
CA PRO A 14 4.45 -2.24 -7.26
C PRO A 14 4.98 -3.59 -6.73
N ASP A 15 6.25 -3.64 -6.32
CA ASP A 15 6.87 -4.86 -5.82
C ASP A 15 6.35 -5.25 -4.43
N THR A 16 6.20 -4.29 -3.51
CA THR A 16 5.65 -4.57 -2.16
C THR A 16 4.18 -4.96 -2.22
N VAL A 17 3.38 -4.30 -3.08
CA VAL A 17 1.99 -4.68 -3.33
C VAL A 17 1.90 -6.06 -3.97
N ARG A 18 2.74 -6.38 -4.96
CA ARG A 18 2.80 -7.71 -5.59
C ARG A 18 3.11 -8.80 -4.59
N LEU A 19 4.11 -8.59 -3.73
CA LEU A 19 4.48 -9.54 -2.69
C LEU A 19 3.33 -9.76 -1.71
N ALA A 20 2.63 -8.70 -1.30
CA ALA A 20 1.44 -8.81 -0.44
C ALA A 20 0.33 -9.63 -1.11
N CYS A 21 0.06 -9.40 -2.41
CA CYS A 21 -0.91 -10.20 -3.17
C CYS A 21 -0.52 -11.68 -3.22
N ILE A 22 0.75 -11.99 -3.54
CA ILE A 22 1.23 -13.38 -3.64
C ILE A 22 1.12 -14.10 -2.28
N ARG A 23 1.56 -13.46 -1.19
CA ARG A 23 1.56 -14.06 0.15
C ARG A 23 0.16 -14.32 0.69
N ASN A 24 -0.80 -13.49 0.30
CA ASN A 24 -2.18 -13.57 0.77
C ASN A 24 -3.15 -14.17 -0.27
N HIS A 25 -2.62 -14.76 -1.35
CA HIS A 25 -3.42 -15.36 -2.44
C HIS A 25 -4.50 -14.41 -3.01
N LEU A 26 -4.13 -13.14 -3.20
CA LEU A 26 -5.01 -12.13 -3.78
C LEU A 26 -4.79 -12.01 -5.29
N TYR A 27 -5.78 -11.45 -5.99
CA TYR A 27 -5.77 -11.18 -7.43
C TYR A 27 -5.67 -12.44 -8.30
N THR A 28 -6.34 -13.52 -7.91
CA THR A 28 -6.29 -14.81 -8.62
C THR A 28 -7.20 -14.88 -9.83
N GLY A 29 -8.17 -13.98 -9.95
CA GLY A 29 -9.18 -13.99 -11.03
C GLY A 29 -8.94 -12.99 -12.16
N GLY A 30 -7.91 -12.15 -12.06
CA GLY A 30 -7.61 -11.11 -13.04
C GLY A 30 -6.65 -11.55 -14.14
N THR A 31 -6.71 -10.86 -15.26
CA THR A 31 -5.76 -11.00 -16.37
C THR A 31 -4.42 -10.32 -16.06
N CYS A 32 -3.38 -10.67 -16.83
CA CYS A 32 -2.09 -10.01 -16.71
C CYS A 32 -2.17 -8.50 -17.02
N GLU A 33 -3.03 -8.11 -17.96
CA GLU A 33 -3.27 -6.72 -18.33
C GLU A 33 -3.96 -5.94 -17.21
N GLU A 34 -4.99 -6.50 -16.58
CA GLU A 34 -5.64 -5.91 -15.40
C GLU A 34 -4.64 -5.73 -14.25
N TYR A 35 -3.87 -6.77 -13.96
CA TYR A 35 -2.84 -6.70 -12.93
C TYR A 35 -1.79 -5.62 -13.22
N SER A 36 -1.36 -5.50 -14.48
CA SER A 36 -0.40 -4.48 -14.91
C SER A 36 -0.95 -3.06 -14.75
N ARG A 37 -2.24 -2.85 -15.05
CA ARG A 37 -2.91 -1.55 -14.81
C ARG A 37 -2.95 -1.20 -13.32
N MET A 38 -3.26 -2.17 -12.46
CA MET A 38 -3.26 -1.96 -11.01
C MET A 38 -1.86 -1.60 -10.49
N MET A 39 -0.82 -2.28 -10.98
CA MET A 39 0.56 -1.96 -10.64
C MET A 39 0.98 -0.55 -11.07
N GLU A 40 0.45 -0.05 -12.19
CA GLU A 40 0.69 1.33 -12.64
C GLU A 40 -0.03 2.36 -11.75
N MET A 41 -1.24 2.06 -11.27
CA MET A 41 -1.90 2.89 -10.25
C MET A 41 -1.02 2.98 -8.99
N VAL A 42 -0.52 1.85 -8.50
CA VAL A 42 0.37 1.82 -7.32
C VAL A 42 1.63 2.65 -7.53
N ARG A 43 2.24 2.62 -8.73
CA ARG A 43 3.45 3.37 -9.06
C ARG A 43 3.26 4.88 -8.97
N THR A 44 2.07 5.38 -9.27
CA THR A 44 1.78 6.82 -9.38
C THR A 44 1.13 7.41 -8.13
N MET A 45 0.66 6.56 -7.21
CA MET A 45 -0.08 6.96 -6.02
C MET A 45 0.75 6.88 -4.74
N VAL A 46 0.40 7.70 -3.76
CA VAL A 46 0.84 7.58 -2.36
C VAL A 46 -0.19 6.75 -1.58
N PRO A 47 0.19 5.88 -0.64
CA PRO A 47 -0.74 5.06 0.15
C PRO A 47 -1.53 5.86 1.20
N MET A 48 -2.32 6.82 0.74
CA MET A 48 -3.38 7.48 1.50
C MET A 48 -4.61 6.56 1.58
N TYR A 49 -5.51 6.81 2.52
CA TYR A 49 -6.65 5.92 2.75
C TYR A 49 -7.57 5.80 1.53
N GLU A 50 -7.73 6.87 0.73
CA GLU A 50 -8.49 6.81 -0.53
C GLU A 50 -7.80 5.96 -1.60
N ASN A 51 -6.47 6.09 -1.73
CA ASN A 51 -5.71 5.33 -2.72
C ASN A 51 -5.61 3.84 -2.33
N LEU A 52 -5.48 3.56 -1.04
CA LEU A 52 -5.59 2.19 -0.50
C LEU A 52 -6.96 1.59 -0.81
N TYR A 53 -8.04 2.36 -0.66
CA TYR A 53 -9.38 1.90 -1.03
C TYR A 53 -9.50 1.59 -2.54
N ILE A 54 -8.96 2.45 -3.41
CA ILE A 54 -8.98 2.23 -4.87
C ILE A 54 -8.28 0.93 -5.24
N VAL A 55 -7.04 0.74 -4.76
CA VAL A 55 -6.25 -0.46 -5.04
C VAL A 55 -6.89 -1.69 -4.40
N ALA A 56 -7.39 -1.58 -3.17
CA ALA A 56 -8.05 -2.69 -2.48
C ALA A 56 -9.36 -3.11 -3.17
N ARG A 57 -10.13 -2.17 -3.72
CA ARG A 57 -11.33 -2.48 -4.49
C ARG A 57 -10.98 -3.26 -5.76
N ASP A 58 -9.99 -2.80 -6.52
CA ASP A 58 -9.51 -3.48 -7.72
C ASP A 58 -9.01 -4.91 -7.40
N ILE A 59 -8.21 -5.06 -6.35
CA ILE A 59 -7.77 -6.38 -5.88
C ILE A 59 -8.96 -7.26 -5.47
N LYS A 60 -9.93 -6.72 -4.74
CA LYS A 60 -11.12 -7.45 -4.29
C LYS A 60 -12.00 -7.89 -5.46
N GLU A 61 -12.09 -7.10 -6.52
CA GLU A 61 -12.84 -7.47 -7.75
C GLU A 61 -12.25 -8.73 -8.41
N HIS A 62 -10.94 -8.95 -8.23
CA HIS A 62 -10.20 -10.08 -8.79
C HIS A 62 -9.80 -11.14 -7.74
N SER A 63 -10.39 -11.11 -6.54
CA SER A 63 -10.11 -12.06 -5.45
C SER A 63 -11.40 -12.68 -4.91
N ASN A 64 -11.42 -14.00 -4.75
CA ASN A 64 -12.51 -14.70 -4.07
C ASN A 64 -12.34 -14.59 -2.55
N ASP A 65 -13.44 -14.64 -1.80
CA ASP A 65 -13.45 -14.71 -0.32
C ASP A 65 -12.74 -13.56 0.41
N GLN A 66 -12.71 -12.38 -0.21
CA GLN A 66 -12.08 -11.18 0.36
C GLN A 66 -13.09 -10.04 0.53
N THR A 67 -12.91 -9.27 1.60
CA THR A 67 -13.58 -7.98 1.79
C THR A 67 -12.61 -6.85 1.49
N ILE A 68 -13.11 -5.70 1.03
CA ILE A 68 -12.27 -4.51 0.78
C ILE A 68 -11.51 -4.13 2.06
N THR A 69 -12.17 -4.18 3.22
CA THR A 69 -11.55 -3.91 4.52
C THR A 69 -10.36 -4.84 4.80
N ASN A 70 -10.50 -6.15 4.53
CA ASN A 70 -9.40 -7.09 4.74
C ASN A 70 -8.24 -6.82 3.78
N VAL A 71 -8.52 -6.51 2.52
CA VAL A 71 -7.47 -6.18 1.54
C VAL A 71 -6.76 -4.88 1.92
N MET A 72 -7.49 -3.84 2.35
CA MET A 72 -6.89 -2.60 2.86
C MET A 72 -5.98 -2.88 4.06
N PHE A 73 -6.41 -3.73 5.00
CA PHE A 73 -5.60 -4.14 6.14
C PHE A 73 -4.30 -4.85 5.71
N ILE A 74 -4.38 -5.78 4.76
CA ILE A 74 -3.21 -6.48 4.21
C ILE A 74 -2.25 -5.50 3.54
N LEU A 75 -2.75 -4.58 2.69
CA LEU A 75 -1.92 -3.58 2.02
C LEU A 75 -1.23 -2.66 3.03
N GLU A 76 -1.96 -2.16 4.02
CA GLU A 76 -1.42 -1.30 5.08
C GLU A 76 -0.32 -2.02 5.87
N ARG A 77 -0.54 -3.29 6.20
CA ARG A 77 0.40 -4.07 7.03
C ARG A 77 1.64 -4.52 6.26
N GLU A 78 1.49 -4.92 5.00
CA GLU A 78 2.55 -5.65 4.28
C GLU A 78 3.15 -4.88 3.10
N ALA A 79 2.42 -3.93 2.51
CA ALA A 79 2.88 -3.20 1.33
C ALA A 79 3.31 -1.76 1.63
N VAL A 80 2.69 -1.12 2.61
CA VAL A 80 2.97 0.27 3.00
C VAL A 80 4.16 0.32 3.95
N ILE A 81 5.12 1.18 3.62
CA ILE A 81 6.27 1.53 4.44
C ILE A 81 6.03 2.93 4.98
N THR A 82 6.06 3.08 6.30
CA THR A 82 6.01 4.37 6.97
C THR A 82 7.38 4.71 7.55
N THR A 83 7.94 5.84 7.15
CA THR A 83 9.17 6.40 7.73
C THR A 83 8.83 7.65 8.53
N PHE A 84 9.61 7.91 9.57
CA PHE A 84 9.47 9.06 10.45
C PHE A 84 10.74 9.90 10.35
N GLU A 85 10.58 11.22 10.30
CA GLU A 85 11.67 12.18 10.36
C GLU A 85 11.43 13.09 11.56
N ILE A 86 12.47 13.30 12.35
CA ILE A 86 12.40 14.07 13.59
C ILE A 86 13.38 15.23 13.45
N ASP A 87 12.84 16.46 13.38
CA ASP A 87 13.66 17.65 13.20
C ASP A 87 14.54 17.85 14.46
N GLY A 88 15.87 17.87 14.24
CA GLY A 88 16.86 18.16 15.27
C GLY A 88 17.29 16.98 16.16
N SER A 89 16.97 15.73 15.82
CA SER A 89 17.48 14.55 16.56
C SER A 89 18.65 13.81 15.92
N ASP A 90 18.94 14.09 14.64
CA ASP A 90 19.93 13.34 13.85
C ASP A 90 21.25 14.11 13.62
N GLU A 91 21.44 15.26 14.31
CA GLU A 91 22.74 15.90 14.41
C GLU A 91 23.61 15.12 15.42
N ILE A 92 24.55 14.32 14.90
CA ILE A 92 25.66 13.72 15.66
C ILE A 92 26.74 14.77 15.92
#